data_AF-A0A3D3VNF7-F1
#
_entry.id   AF-A0A3D3VNF7-F1
#
_cell.length_a   1.000
_cell.length_b   1.000
_cell.length_c   1.000
_cell.angle_alpha   90.00
_cell.angle_beta   90.00
_cell.angle_gamma   90.00
#
_symmetry.space_group_name_H-M   'P 1'
#
loop_
_entity.id
_entity.type
_entity.pdbx_description
1 polymer ?
#
loop_
_entity_poly.entity_id
_entity_poly.type
_entity_poly.pdbx_seq_one_letter_code
_entity_poly.pdbx_strand_id
1 'polypeptide(L)'
;MRGFIRIFLAIFGALVLAVVAIAGFRGDYTQRTPIEIFPDMDRQPKYKSQTPSSFFTEGRVDRIPPYGTVPFHVATDQPYRLTGKMANMWGTG
;
A
#
# COMPACT_ATOMS: atom_id res chain seq x y z
N MET A 1 -23.08 -30.36 34.38
CA MET A 1 -22.48 -29.01 34.47
C MET A 1 -20.95 -29.02 34.60
N ARG A 2 -20.34 -29.82 35.49
CA ARG A 2 -18.88 -29.83 35.71
C ARG A 2 -18.01 -30.25 34.50
N GLY A 3 -18.44 -31.23 33.69
CA GLY A 3 -17.70 -31.67 32.49
C GLY A 3 -17.69 -30.63 31.37
N PHE A 4 -18.82 -29.96 31.14
CA PHE A 4 -18.97 -28.90 30.15
C PHE A 4 -18.02 -27.72 30.42
N ILE A 5 -17.93 -27.27 31.67
CA ILE A 5 -17.04 -26.15 32.05
C ILE A 5 -15.56 -26.51 31.81
N ARG A 6 -15.15 -27.76 32.08
CA ARG A 6 -13.77 -28.21 31.84
C ARG A 6 -13.40 -28.20 30.36
N ILE A 7 -14.29 -28.70 29.50
CA ILE A 7 -14.10 -28.71 28.05
C ILE A 7 -14.06 -27.28 27.50
N PHE A 8 -14.98 -26.42 27.95
CA PHE A 8 -14.99 -25.02 27.57
C PHE A 8 -13.67 -24.31 27.92
N LEU A 9 -13.18 -24.48 29.15
CA LEU A 9 -11.93 -23.86 29.59
C LEU A 9 -10.71 -24.41 28.82
N ALA A 10 -10.68 -25.71 28.52
CA ALA A 10 -9.60 -26.31 27.72
C ALA A 10 -9.55 -25.73 26.30
N ILE A 11 -10.70 -25.61 25.64
CA ILE A 11 -10.80 -25.01 24.30
C ILE A 11 -10.43 -23.54 24.34
N PHE A 12 -10.95 -22.78 25.31
CA PHE A 12 -10.64 -21.37 25.48
C PHE A 12 -9.14 -21.14 25.71
N GLY A 13 -8.52 -21.93 26.58
CA GLY A 13 -7.07 -21.87 26.84
C GLY A 13 -6.25 -22.20 25.58
N ALA A 14 -6.63 -23.24 24.84
CA ALA A 14 -5.97 -23.57 23.57
C ALA A 14 -6.09 -22.43 22.54
N LEU A 15 -7.25 -21.77 22.47
CA LEU A 15 -7.48 -20.64 21.58
C LEU A 15 -6.61 -19.42 21.95
N VAL A 16 -6.50 -19.11 23.25
CA VAL A 16 -5.62 -18.04 23.74
C VAL A 16 -4.17 -18.33 23.37
N LEU A 17 -3.69 -19.56 23.59
CA LEU A 17 -2.32 -19.96 23.21
C LEU A 17 -2.08 -19.85 21.71
N ALA A 18 -3.05 -20.27 20.89
CA ALA A 18 -2.94 -20.15 19.44
C ALA A 18 -2.84 -18.69 18.98
N VAL A 19 -3.63 -17.78 19.57
CA VAL A 19 -3.58 -16.35 19.25
C VAL A 19 -2.21 -15.76 19.61
N VAL A 20 -1.69 -16.05 20.81
CA VAL A 20 -0.37 -15.55 21.23
C VAL A 20 0.75 -16.10 20.35
N ALA A 21 0.68 -17.37 19.95
CA ALA A 21 1.69 -17.98 19.08
C ALA A 21 1.73 -17.35 17.66
N ILE A 22 0.59 -16.88 17.15
CA ILE A 22 0.50 -16.28 15.80
C ILE A 22 0.78 -14.77 15.84
N ALA A 23 0.16 -14.06 16.79
CA ALA A 23 0.24 -12.60 16.85
C ALA A 23 1.48 -12.08 17.61
N GLY A 24 2.14 -12.93 18.39
CA GLY A 24 3.26 -12.53 19.26
C GLY A 24 2.80 -11.72 20.47
N PHE A 25 3.77 -11.09 21.15
CA PHE A 25 3.47 -10.18 22.25
C PHE A 25 3.30 -8.75 21.73
N ARG A 26 2.53 -7.96 22.48
CA ARG A 26 2.33 -6.54 22.15
C ARG A 26 3.67 -5.81 22.20
N GLY A 27 4.02 -5.14 21.11
CA GLY A 27 5.25 -4.35 20.98
C GLY A 27 6.36 -5.05 20.20
N ASP A 28 6.19 -6.33 19.86
CA ASP A 28 7.12 -7.04 18.99
C ASP A 28 7.03 -6.58 17.53
N TYR A 29 8.15 -6.68 16.82
CA TYR A 29 8.18 -6.43 15.37
C TYR A 29 7.52 -7.55 14.61
N THR A 30 6.72 -7.19 13.60
CA THR A 30 6.11 -8.15 12.67
C THR A 30 6.61 -7.88 11.26
N GLN A 31 6.76 -8.93 10.44
CA GLN A 31 7.12 -8.77 9.03
C GLN A 31 5.98 -8.22 8.18
N ARG A 32 4.74 -8.33 8.65
CA ARG A 32 3.56 -7.84 7.93
C ARG A 32 3.24 -6.42 8.36
N THR A 33 2.44 -5.73 7.55
CA THR A 33 1.94 -4.42 7.91
C THR A 33 1.15 -4.49 9.23
N PRO A 34 1.32 -3.52 10.15
CA PRO A 34 0.55 -3.44 11.37
C PRO A 34 -0.96 -3.49 11.12
N ILE A 35 -1.70 -4.00 12.11
CA ILE A 35 -3.16 -4.04 12.07
C ILE A 35 -3.69 -2.62 12.25
N GLU A 36 -4.41 -2.11 11.26
CA GLU A 36 -5.07 -0.81 11.27
C GLU A 36 -6.51 -0.98 11.76
N ILE A 37 -6.79 -0.52 13.00
CA ILE A 37 -8.12 -0.64 13.61
C ILE A 37 -9.05 0.49 13.12
N PHE A 38 -8.50 1.69 12.96
CA PHE A 38 -9.22 2.85 12.47
C PHE A 38 -8.58 3.31 11.16
N PRO A 39 -9.38 3.52 10.09
CA PRO A 39 -8.87 4.03 8.83
C PRO A 39 -8.58 5.53 8.96
N ASP A 40 -7.41 5.87 9.52
CA ASP A 40 -6.99 7.23 9.84
C ASP A 40 -6.43 7.97 8.62
N MET A 41 -7.27 8.12 7.59
CA MET A 41 -6.96 8.86 6.36
C MET A 41 -5.62 8.53 5.66
N ASP A 42 -4.95 7.42 5.99
CA ASP A 42 -3.75 6.95 5.29
C ASP A 42 -4.11 6.47 3.88
N ARG A 43 -5.26 5.78 3.80
CA ARG A 43 -5.88 5.24 2.58
C ARG A 43 -7.02 6.14 2.13
N GLN A 44 -6.67 7.29 1.60
CA GLN A 44 -7.66 8.25 1.11
C GLN A 44 -8.31 7.76 -0.18
N PRO A 45 -9.61 8.04 -0.41
CA PRO A 45 -10.30 7.74 -1.66
C PRO A 45 -9.95 8.76 -2.76
N LYS A 46 -8.65 8.96 -2.97
CA LYS A 46 -8.09 9.81 -4.03
C LYS A 46 -6.93 9.08 -4.68
N TYR A 47 -6.72 9.33 -5.96
CA TYR A 47 -5.56 8.80 -6.63
C TYR A 47 -4.29 9.57 -6.24
N LYS A 48 -3.25 8.83 -5.84
CA LYS A 48 -1.89 9.34 -5.68
C LYS A 48 -1.09 9.00 -6.94
N SER A 49 -0.04 9.75 -7.23
CA SER A 49 0.89 9.43 -8.33
C SER A 49 1.46 8.02 -8.15
N GLN A 50 1.75 7.32 -9.26
CA GLN A 50 2.32 5.96 -9.24
C GLN A 50 1.47 4.91 -8.48
N THR A 51 0.16 5.10 -8.37
CA THR A 51 -0.76 4.15 -7.75
C THR A 51 -1.44 3.27 -8.81
N PRO A 52 -1.74 1.99 -8.53
CA PRO A 52 -2.55 1.17 -9.42
C PRO A 52 -3.97 1.71 -9.58
N SER A 53 -4.59 1.44 -10.73
CA SER A 53 -5.98 1.79 -11.02
C SER A 53 -6.67 0.65 -11.74
N SER A 54 -7.85 0.24 -11.26
CA SER A 54 -8.72 -0.73 -11.94
C SER A 54 -9.62 -0.12 -13.01
N PHE A 55 -9.68 1.22 -13.09
CA PHE A 55 -10.53 1.93 -14.04
C PHE A 55 -9.91 1.97 -15.45
N PHE A 56 -8.59 2.10 -15.54
CA PHE A 56 -7.87 2.17 -16.81
C PHE A 56 -7.30 0.81 -17.21
N THR A 57 -7.29 0.52 -18.51
CA THR A 57 -6.82 -0.76 -19.09
C THR A 57 -5.38 -1.09 -18.75
N GLU A 58 -4.53 -0.08 -18.60
CA GLU A 58 -3.10 -0.20 -18.31
C GLU A 58 -2.78 -0.31 -16.81
N GLY A 59 -3.79 -0.36 -15.93
CA GLY A 59 -3.60 -0.66 -14.52
C GLY A 59 -2.97 0.45 -13.67
N ARG A 60 -2.75 1.65 -14.22
CA ARG A 60 -2.12 2.78 -13.52
C ARG A 60 -2.99 4.03 -13.56
N VAL A 61 -2.87 4.84 -12.50
CA VAL A 61 -3.49 6.18 -12.44
C VAL A 61 -2.84 7.14 -13.43
N ASP A 62 -1.51 7.08 -13.56
CA ASP A 62 -0.74 8.08 -14.31
C ASP A 62 -1.08 8.03 -15.81
N ARG A 63 -1.59 9.16 -16.32
CA ARG A 63 -2.00 9.33 -17.71
C ARG A 63 -0.86 9.96 -18.51
N ILE A 64 -0.60 9.40 -19.68
CA ILE A 64 0.30 10.03 -20.65
C ILE A 64 -0.44 11.25 -21.22
N PRO A 65 0.18 12.44 -21.25
CA PRO A 65 -0.43 13.59 -21.90
C PRO A 65 -0.65 13.32 -23.40
N PRO A 66 -1.66 13.93 -24.03
CA PRO A 66 -1.85 13.82 -25.47
C PRO A 66 -0.59 14.18 -26.26
N TYR A 67 -0.41 13.55 -27.43
CA TYR A 67 0.73 13.85 -28.30
C TYR A 67 0.77 15.34 -28.67
N GLY A 68 1.97 15.94 -28.64
CA GLY A 68 2.16 17.37 -28.92
C GLY A 68 1.84 18.31 -27.75
N THR A 69 1.58 17.79 -26.55
CA THR A 69 1.38 18.64 -25.36
C THR A 69 2.66 19.42 -25.03
N VAL A 70 2.55 20.76 -24.94
CA VAL A 70 3.64 21.65 -24.52
C VAL A 70 3.32 22.20 -23.12
N PRO A 71 4.14 21.88 -22.09
CA PRO A 71 3.91 22.40 -20.75
C PRO A 71 4.30 23.87 -20.60
N PHE A 72 3.58 24.57 -19.73
CA PHE A 72 3.85 25.97 -19.40
C PHE A 72 5.09 26.08 -18.47
N HIS A 73 5.94 27.08 -18.70
CA HIS A 73 7.20 27.34 -17.96
C HIS A 73 8.30 26.26 -18.03
N VAL A 74 8.20 25.26 -18.90
CA VAL A 74 9.29 24.32 -19.17
C VAL A 74 9.78 24.52 -20.59
N ALA A 75 11.05 24.89 -20.73
CA ALA A 75 11.65 25.10 -22.04
C ALA A 75 11.73 23.78 -22.82
N THR A 76 11.35 23.84 -24.11
CA THR A 76 11.24 22.67 -25.01
C THR A 76 12.59 22.04 -25.37
N ASP A 77 13.68 22.76 -25.11
CA ASP A 77 15.06 22.31 -25.29
C ASP A 77 15.56 21.37 -24.17
N GLN A 78 14.77 21.16 -23.10
CA GLN A 78 15.14 20.33 -21.96
C GLN A 78 14.29 19.04 -21.89
N PRO A 79 14.55 18.03 -22.74
CA PRO A 79 13.76 16.79 -22.77
C PRO A 79 13.76 16.02 -21.44
N TYR A 80 14.79 16.21 -20.61
CA TYR A 80 14.86 15.70 -19.24
C TYR A 80 13.67 16.14 -18.38
N ARG A 81 13.32 17.44 -18.41
CA ARG A 81 12.25 18.01 -17.58
C ARG A 81 10.85 17.67 -18.09
N LEU A 82 10.73 17.35 -19.37
CA LEU A 82 9.48 17.03 -20.04
C LEU A 82 9.12 15.54 -19.94
N THR A 83 10.11 14.68 -20.17
CA THR A 83 9.92 13.23 -20.34
C THR A 83 10.45 12.43 -19.15
N GLY A 84 11.24 13.05 -18.27
CA GLY A 84 11.95 12.35 -17.19
C GLY A 84 13.07 11.43 -17.70
N LYS A 85 13.53 11.64 -18.94
CA LYS A 85 14.57 10.85 -19.61
C LYS A 85 15.61 11.74 -20.28
N MET A 86 16.88 11.37 -20.18
CA MET A 86 17.99 11.93 -20.95
C MET A 86 18.47 10.87 -21.95
N ALA A 87 18.17 11.06 -23.23
CA ALA A 87 18.42 10.06 -24.27
C ALA A 87 17.87 8.67 -23.87
N ASN A 88 18.76 7.69 -23.65
CA ASN A 88 18.41 6.32 -23.27
C ASN A 88 18.44 6.07 -21.75
N MET A 89 18.70 7.11 -20.94
CA MET A 89 18.83 7.02 -19.49
C MET A 89 17.63 7.65 -18.78
N TRP A 90 17.28 7.10 -17.62
CA TRP A 90 16.31 7.71 -16.72
C TRP A 90 16.94 8.93 -16.03
N GLY A 91 16.12 9.94 -15.79
CA GLY A 91 16.57 11.12 -15.05
C GLY A 91 16.88 10.81 -13.59
N THR A 92 17.97 11.36 -13.06
CA THR A 92 18.45 11.06 -11.69
C THR A 92 17.85 11.94 -10.59
N GLY A 93 16.97 12.89 -10.93
CA GLY A 93 16.50 13.93 -10.01
C GLY A 93 17.40 15.15 -10.08
#